data_AF-A0A4Y2DX16-F1
#
_entry.id   AF-A0A4Y2DX16-F1
#
_cell.length_a   1.000
_cell.length_b   1.000
_cell.length_c   1.000
_cell.angle_alpha   90.00
_cell.angle_beta   90.00
_cell.angle_gamma   90.00
#
_symmetry.space_group_name_H-M   'P 1'
#
loop_
_entity.id
_entity.type
_entity.pdbx_description
1 polymer ?
#
loop_
_entity_poly.entity_id
_entity_poly.type
_entity_poly.pdbx_seq_one_letter_code
_entity_poly.pdbx_strand_id
1 'polypeptide(L)'
;MKKFKLNAEGFRQKFVQHQRTPEKSWKDFVYEVTNYFQGWINDLNITDFDGLKNLFITDQVKKRVPQEVRDHFVDVWGTIANPQDLADKLDGYECVRKTNRKPANLNPKVQQQGNVRSNTYSRDNGDHKVNQKPMRQEKGFPRSQYDRKDRPKFTCYSCGGEGHVKNFFRNL
;
A
#
# COMPACT_ATOMS: atom_id res chain seq x y z
N MET A 1 14.20 -42.19 -6.33
CA MET A 1 13.61 -41.27 -5.33
C MET A 1 14.34 -39.94 -5.39
N LYS A 2 13.64 -38.83 -5.69
CA LYS A 2 14.23 -37.48 -5.61
C LYS A 2 14.42 -37.15 -4.12
N LYS A 3 15.66 -36.94 -3.68
CA LYS A 3 15.95 -36.45 -2.34
C LYS A 3 15.52 -34.98 -2.31
N PHE A 4 14.40 -34.66 -1.67
CA PHE A 4 14.01 -33.27 -1.46
C PHE A 4 15.01 -32.63 -0.49
N LYS A 5 15.91 -31.81 -1.02
CA LYS A 5 16.75 -30.92 -0.22
C LYS A 5 15.84 -29.84 0.36
N LEU A 6 15.96 -29.56 1.66
CA LEU A 6 15.27 -28.42 2.27
C LEU A 6 15.78 -27.12 1.66
N ASN A 7 14.87 -26.16 1.44
CA ASN A 7 15.21 -24.78 1.11
C ASN A 7 15.37 -23.95 2.40
N ALA A 8 15.75 -22.67 2.26
CA ALA A 8 15.94 -21.74 3.35
C ALA A 8 14.76 -21.70 4.33
N GLU A 9 13.52 -21.64 3.83
CA GLU A 9 12.33 -21.61 4.69
C GLU A 9 12.15 -22.92 5.47
N GLY A 10 12.41 -24.07 4.84
CA GLY A 10 12.37 -25.37 5.50
C GLY A 10 13.39 -25.46 6.65
N PHE A 11 14.62 -25.00 6.42
CA PHE A 11 15.65 -24.93 7.46
C PHE A 11 15.27 -23.96 8.59
N ARG A 12 14.77 -22.77 8.25
CA ARG A 12 14.27 -21.78 9.21
C ARG A 12 13.18 -22.35 10.10
N GLN A 13 12.19 -23.02 9.52
CA GLN A 13 11.08 -23.61 10.28
C GLN A 13 11.60 -24.67 11.25
N LYS A 14 12.52 -25.54 10.81
CA LYS A 14 13.20 -26.48 11.69
C LYS A 14 13.98 -25.75 12.79
N PHE A 15 14.76 -24.73 12.47
CA PHE A 15 15.51 -23.97 13.47
C PHE A 15 14.60 -23.35 14.57
N VAL A 16 13.47 -22.76 14.18
CA VAL A 16 12.57 -22.05 15.12
C VAL A 16 11.64 -22.99 15.89
N GLN A 17 11.14 -24.04 15.25
CA GLN A 17 10.07 -24.88 15.81
C GLN A 17 10.57 -26.20 16.40
N HIS A 18 11.85 -26.54 16.21
CA HIS A 18 12.40 -27.80 16.71
C HIS A 18 12.40 -27.85 18.23
N GLN A 19 11.91 -28.97 18.77
CA GLN A 19 11.83 -29.22 20.20
C GLN A 19 12.63 -30.48 20.53
N ARG A 20 13.29 -30.47 21.70
CA ARG A 20 14.02 -31.63 22.20
C ARG A 20 13.03 -32.69 22.68
N THR A 21 13.19 -33.93 22.23
CA THR A 21 12.45 -35.07 22.80
C THR A 21 13.12 -35.58 24.08
N PRO A 22 12.39 -36.22 25.02
CA PRO A 22 12.97 -36.70 26.26
C PRO A 22 14.17 -37.64 26.07
N GLU A 23 14.18 -38.41 24.99
CA GLU A 23 15.18 -39.45 24.67
C GLU A 23 16.48 -38.86 24.11
N LYS A 24 16.44 -37.64 23.55
CA LYS A 24 17.62 -36.99 22.96
C LYS A 24 18.43 -36.26 24.00
N SER A 25 19.76 -36.39 23.92
CA SER A 25 20.64 -35.57 24.74
C SER A 25 20.58 -34.09 24.33
N TRP A 26 20.98 -33.20 25.23
CA TRP A 26 21.15 -31.78 24.89
C TRP A 26 22.21 -31.56 23.81
N LYS A 27 23.24 -32.41 23.75
CA LYS A 27 24.28 -32.34 22.71
C LYS A 27 23.69 -32.64 21.33
N ASP A 28 22.86 -33.66 21.23
CA ASP A 28 22.17 -34.00 19.97
C ASP A 28 21.24 -32.86 19.54
N PHE A 29 20.49 -32.29 20.48
CA PHE A 29 19.60 -31.16 20.18
C PHE A 29 20.36 -29.93 19.69
N VAL A 30 21.45 -29.55 20.36
CA VAL A 30 22.31 -28.42 19.94
C VAL A 30 22.91 -28.69 18.57
N TYR A 31 23.38 -29.91 18.30
CA TYR A 31 23.89 -30.31 16.99
C TYR A 31 22.82 -30.15 15.89
N GLU A 32 21.60 -30.61 16.13
CA GLU A 32 20.48 -30.49 15.18
C GLU A 32 20.13 -29.03 14.89
N VAL A 33 19.93 -28.22 15.94
CA VAL A 33 19.61 -26.79 15.80
C VAL A 33 20.74 -26.04 15.08
N THR A 34 22.00 -26.37 15.38
CA THR A 34 23.17 -25.79 14.69
C THR A 34 23.16 -26.12 13.20
N ASN A 35 22.88 -27.38 12.83
CA ASN A 35 22.82 -27.79 11.43
C ASN A 35 21.64 -27.13 10.70
N TYR A 36 20.49 -26.94 11.34
CA TYR A 36 19.39 -26.20 10.74
C TYR A 36 19.75 -24.74 10.50
N PHE A 37 20.40 -24.09 11.47
CA PHE A 37 20.86 -22.71 11.30
C PHE A 37 21.89 -22.58 10.17
N GLN A 38 22.89 -23.47 10.13
CA GLN A 38 23.90 -23.50 9.06
C GLN A 38 23.26 -23.73 7.69
N GLY A 39 22.34 -24.70 7.58
CA GLY A 39 21.59 -24.93 6.34
C GLY A 39 20.81 -23.70 5.89
N TRP A 40 20.20 -22.97 6.83
CA TRP A 40 19.44 -21.76 6.55
C TRP A 40 20.33 -20.64 6.00
N ILE A 41 21.43 -20.31 6.68
CA ILE A 41 22.32 -19.22 6.26
C ILE A 41 23.08 -19.56 4.97
N ASN A 42 23.40 -20.84 4.75
CA ASN A 42 24.07 -21.29 3.53
C ASN A 42 23.15 -21.22 2.31
N ASP A 43 21.86 -21.61 2.44
CA ASP A 43 20.91 -21.54 1.33
C ASP A 43 20.61 -20.08 0.92
N LEU A 44 20.73 -19.14 1.86
CA LEU A 44 20.60 -17.70 1.63
C LEU A 44 21.92 -17.01 1.24
N ASN A 45 23.03 -17.75 1.16
CA ASN A 45 24.38 -17.23 0.90
C ASN A 45 24.81 -16.09 1.84
N ILE A 46 24.43 -16.17 3.13
CA ILE A 46 24.85 -15.18 4.14
C ILE A 46 26.26 -15.53 4.60
N THR A 47 27.20 -14.61 4.39
CA THR A 47 28.63 -14.84 4.63
C THR A 47 29.25 -13.91 5.67
N ASP A 48 28.54 -12.88 6.10
CA ASP A 48 29.03 -11.85 6.99
C ASP A 48 28.07 -11.55 8.17
N PHE A 49 28.56 -10.77 9.12
CA PHE A 49 27.79 -10.40 10.31
C PHE A 49 26.62 -9.45 9.98
N ASP A 50 26.78 -8.59 8.97
CA ASP A 50 25.71 -7.69 8.53
C ASP A 50 24.54 -8.45 7.91
N GLY A 51 24.81 -9.46 7.08
CA GLY A 51 23.82 -10.37 6.54
C GLY A 51 23.10 -11.16 7.64
N LEU A 52 23.81 -11.59 8.69
CA LEU A 52 23.19 -12.22 9.86
C LEU A 52 22.25 -11.26 10.60
N LYS A 53 22.68 -10.01 10.87
CA LYS A 53 21.82 -8.99 11.49
C LYS A 53 20.55 -8.77 10.66
N ASN A 54 20.70 -8.60 9.35
CA ASN A 54 19.60 -8.41 8.43
C ASN A 54 18.64 -9.61 8.46
N LEU A 55 19.16 -10.84 8.46
CA LEU A 55 18.35 -12.05 8.55
C LEU A 55 17.51 -12.08 9.82
N PHE A 56 18.10 -11.82 10.98
CA PHE A 56 17.38 -11.85 12.26
C PHE A 56 16.35 -10.73 12.36
N ILE A 57 16.67 -9.50 11.90
CA ILE A 57 15.70 -8.40 11.87
C ILE A 57 14.52 -8.77 10.96
N THR A 58 14.82 -9.27 9.76
CA THR A 58 13.82 -9.73 8.80
C THR A 58 12.94 -10.82 9.40
N ASP A 59 13.53 -11.83 10.04
CA ASP A 59 12.79 -12.90 10.72
C ASP A 59 11.83 -12.39 11.80
N GLN A 60 12.27 -11.38 12.56
CA GLN A 60 11.44 -10.74 13.58
C GLN A 60 10.28 -9.95 12.98
N VAL A 61 10.49 -9.24 11.87
CA VAL A 61 9.41 -8.55 11.15
C VAL A 61 8.42 -9.55 10.57
N LYS A 62 8.90 -10.64 9.95
CA LYS A 62 8.06 -11.72 9.39
C LYS A 62 7.08 -12.30 10.40
N LYS A 63 7.45 -12.40 11.69
CA LYS A 63 6.57 -12.89 12.77
C LYS A 63 5.38 -11.98 13.06
N ARG A 64 5.46 -10.69 12.70
CA ARG A 64 4.41 -9.69 12.92
C ARG A 64 3.47 -9.54 11.72
N VAL A 65 3.81 -10.12 10.57
CA VAL A 65 3.02 -10.04 9.35
C VAL A 65 1.85 -11.04 9.41
N PRO A 66 0.59 -10.60 9.24
CA PRO A 66 -0.56 -11.49 9.21
C PRO A 66 -0.42 -12.59 8.15
N GLN A 67 -0.95 -13.79 8.42
CA GLN A 67 -0.85 -14.92 7.50
C GLN A 67 -1.40 -14.61 6.11
N GLU A 68 -2.55 -13.94 6.03
CA GLU A 68 -3.16 -13.52 4.76
C GLU A 68 -2.22 -12.74 3.84
N VAL A 69 -1.32 -11.94 4.42
CA VAL A 69 -0.32 -11.17 3.66
C VAL A 69 0.86 -12.08 3.27
N ARG A 70 1.30 -12.96 4.18
CA ARG A 70 2.38 -13.92 3.92
C ARG A 70 2.07 -14.87 2.78
N ASP A 71 0.82 -15.33 2.69
CA ASP A 71 0.36 -16.26 1.66
C ASP A 71 0.50 -15.68 0.24
N HIS A 72 0.47 -14.34 0.10
CA HIS A 72 0.70 -13.66 -1.17
C HIS A 72 2.16 -13.76 -1.66
N PHE A 73 3.10 -14.03 -0.75
CA PHE A 73 4.54 -14.04 -1.02
C PHE A 73 5.17 -15.43 -0.89
N VAL A 74 4.38 -16.51 -0.84
CA VAL A 74 4.85 -17.86 -0.46
C VAL A 74 6.13 -18.31 -1.19
N ASP A 75 6.25 -18.01 -2.48
CA ASP A 75 7.40 -18.43 -3.31
C ASP A 75 8.71 -17.69 -2.98
N VAL A 76 8.60 -16.44 -2.50
CA VAL A 76 9.74 -15.57 -2.22
C VAL A 76 9.93 -15.32 -0.72
N TRP A 77 8.96 -15.70 0.12
CA TRP A 77 8.97 -15.40 1.54
C TRP A 77 10.20 -15.95 2.23
N GLY A 78 10.60 -17.18 1.87
CA GLY A 78 11.78 -17.84 2.42
C GLY A 78 13.11 -17.21 2.04
N THR A 79 13.17 -16.49 0.92
CA THR A 79 14.43 -15.98 0.32
C THR A 79 14.74 -14.54 0.72
N ILE A 80 13.76 -13.80 1.23
CA ILE A 80 13.97 -12.42 1.68
C ILE A 80 14.76 -12.44 2.99
N ALA A 81 16.02 -12.01 2.94
CA ALA A 81 16.91 -11.86 4.10
C ALA A 81 17.16 -10.39 4.48
N ASN A 82 16.90 -9.45 3.57
CA ASN A 82 17.07 -8.03 3.82
C ASN A 82 15.76 -7.41 4.37
N PRO A 83 15.82 -6.64 5.47
CA PRO A 83 14.63 -6.08 6.09
C PRO A 83 13.98 -4.97 5.23
N GLN A 84 14.75 -4.21 4.46
CA GLN A 84 14.23 -3.19 3.56
C GLN A 84 13.48 -3.83 2.39
N ASP A 85 14.04 -4.88 1.78
CA ASP A 85 13.36 -5.62 0.71
C ASP A 85 12.02 -6.22 1.18
N LEU A 86 11.96 -6.67 2.44
CA LEU A 86 10.70 -7.11 3.05
C LEU A 86 9.72 -5.94 3.20
N ALA A 87 10.18 -4.80 3.72
CA ALA A 87 9.35 -3.62 3.90
C ALA A 87 8.76 -3.13 2.57
N ASP A 88 9.59 -2.99 1.54
CA ASP A 88 9.17 -2.53 0.20
C ASP A 88 8.08 -3.44 -0.40
N LYS A 89 8.21 -4.77 -0.22
CA LYS A 89 7.20 -5.74 -0.66
C LYS A 89 5.88 -5.60 0.11
N LEU A 90 5.96 -5.45 1.43
CA LEU A 90 4.78 -5.30 2.29
C LEU A 90 4.04 -3.98 2.00
N ASP A 91 4.77 -2.88 1.87
CA ASP A 91 4.21 -1.56 1.55
C ASP A 91 3.60 -1.54 0.15
N GLY A 92 4.24 -2.20 -0.83
CA GLY A 92 3.70 -2.38 -2.17
C GLY A 92 2.36 -3.13 -2.16
N TYR A 93 2.27 -4.22 -1.39
CA TYR A 93 1.02 -4.96 -1.21
C TYR A 93 -0.08 -4.12 -0.56
N GLU A 94 0.24 -3.39 0.51
CA GLU A 94 -0.70 -2.51 1.20
C GLU A 94 -1.22 -1.39 0.29
N CYS A 95 -0.37 -0.81 -0.55
CA CYS A 95 -0.77 0.20 -1.54
C CYS A 95 -1.82 -0.36 -2.51
N VAL A 96 -1.55 -1.53 -3.12
CA VAL A 96 -2.46 -2.19 -4.07
C VAL A 96 -3.75 -2.61 -3.39
N ARG A 97 -3.68 -3.14 -2.16
CA ARG A 97 -4.86 -3.55 -1.38
C ARG A 97 -5.76 -2.36 -1.06
N LYS A 98 -5.17 -1.20 -0.72
CA LYS A 98 -5.92 0.04 -0.45
C LYS A 98 -6.58 0.61 -1.70
N THR A 99 -5.93 0.56 -2.87
CA THR A 99 -6.54 1.03 -4.14
C THR A 99 -7.66 0.11 -4.62
N ASN A 100 -7.56 -1.19 -4.36
CA ASN A 100 -8.58 -2.18 -4.74
C ASN A 100 -9.79 -2.19 -3.80
N ARG A 101 -9.64 -1.69 -2.56
CA ARG A 101 -10.76 -1.36 -1.67
C ARG A 101 -11.39 -0.03 -2.09
N LYS A 102 -12.03 0.02 -3.27
CA LYS A 102 -13.02 1.09 -3.54
C LYS A 102 -14.12 1.02 -2.47
N PRO A 103 -14.62 2.16 -1.96
CA PRO A 103 -15.74 2.13 -1.02
C PRO A 103 -16.96 1.54 -1.74
N ALA A 104 -17.34 0.32 -1.35
CA ALA A 104 -18.67 -0.19 -1.62
C ALA A 104 -19.65 0.70 -0.86
N ASN A 105 -20.23 1.69 -1.55
CA ASN A 105 -21.51 2.36 -1.31
C ASN A 105 -21.51 3.76 -1.95
N LEU A 106 -21.69 3.82 -3.27
CA LEU A 106 -22.46 4.89 -3.88
C LEU A 106 -23.50 4.21 -4.77
N ASN A 107 -24.72 4.08 -4.26
CA ASN A 107 -25.89 3.68 -5.04
C ASN A 107 -26.10 4.69 -6.19
N PRO A 108 -26.04 4.29 -7.48
CA PRO A 108 -26.56 5.12 -8.55
C PRO A 108 -27.97 4.65 -8.87
N LYS A 109 -29.00 5.21 -8.23
CA LYS A 109 -30.38 5.00 -8.67
C LYS A 109 -31.24 6.23 -8.43
N VAL A 110 -32.14 6.46 -9.40
CA VAL A 110 -33.28 7.41 -9.47
C VAL A 110 -32.87 8.77 -10.09
N GLN A 111 -33.37 9.28 -11.22
CA GLN A 111 -34.64 9.18 -11.98
C GLN A 111 -34.32 9.27 -13.50
N GLN A 112 -34.72 8.34 -14.39
CA GLN A 112 -36.01 8.22 -15.08
C GLN A 112 -36.69 9.52 -15.57
N GLN A 113 -36.72 9.63 -16.90
CA GLN A 113 -37.80 10.13 -17.79
C GLN A 113 -38.22 11.60 -17.72
N GLY A 114 -37.84 12.34 -18.76
CA GLY A 114 -38.47 13.58 -19.20
C GLY A 114 -38.25 13.74 -20.70
N ASN A 115 -39.18 13.19 -21.48
CA ASN A 115 -39.16 13.16 -22.94
C ASN A 115 -39.79 14.47 -23.45
N VAL A 116 -39.01 15.45 -23.96
CA VAL A 116 -39.56 16.54 -24.80
C VAL A 116 -38.61 16.90 -25.94
N ARG A 117 -39.02 16.38 -27.11
CA ARG A 117 -38.86 16.80 -28.50
C ARG A 117 -38.08 18.09 -28.81
N SER A 118 -37.14 17.91 -29.74
CA SER A 118 -36.64 18.85 -30.75
C SER A 118 -37.65 19.90 -31.21
N ASN A 119 -37.19 21.16 -31.37
CA ASN A 119 -37.47 21.91 -32.59
C ASN A 119 -36.36 22.92 -32.94
N THR A 120 -35.97 22.82 -34.20
CA THR A 120 -35.10 23.64 -35.05
C THR A 120 -35.58 25.07 -35.25
N TYR A 121 -34.67 26.06 -35.29
CA TYR A 121 -34.57 27.02 -36.40
C TYR A 121 -33.27 27.85 -36.33
N SER A 122 -32.61 27.94 -37.48
CA SER A 122 -31.44 28.76 -37.80
C SER A 122 -31.76 30.26 -37.92
N ARG A 123 -30.79 31.15 -37.65
CA ARG A 123 -30.36 32.22 -38.58
C ARG A 123 -29.18 33.05 -38.06
N ASP A 124 -28.07 32.87 -38.76
CA ASP A 124 -27.06 33.83 -39.25
C ASP A 124 -27.31 35.35 -39.08
N ASN A 125 -26.31 36.08 -38.54
CA ASN A 125 -25.59 37.19 -39.22
C ASN A 125 -24.73 38.04 -38.26
N GLY A 126 -23.49 38.34 -38.68
CA GLY A 126 -22.95 39.71 -38.64
C GLY A 126 -21.91 40.11 -37.57
N ASP A 127 -20.70 40.40 -38.05
CA ASP A 127 -19.50 40.97 -37.38
C ASP A 127 -19.69 42.28 -36.56
N HIS A 128 -18.80 42.55 -35.59
CA HIS A 128 -17.84 43.69 -35.54
C HIS A 128 -17.16 43.92 -34.16
N LYS A 129 -15.81 43.88 -34.18
CA LYS A 129 -14.73 44.56 -33.41
C LYS A 129 -14.92 45.18 -31.99
N VAL A 130 -14.18 44.58 -31.03
CA VAL A 130 -13.20 45.13 -30.04
C VAL A 130 -13.17 46.65 -29.73
N ASN A 131 -13.40 47.08 -28.45
CA ASN A 131 -12.36 47.49 -27.46
C ASN A 131 -12.88 48.00 -26.07
N GLN A 132 -12.14 47.62 -25.00
CA GLN A 132 -11.89 48.28 -23.68
C GLN A 132 -12.95 48.33 -22.52
N LYS A 133 -12.74 47.39 -21.55
CA LYS A 133 -12.66 47.44 -20.04
C LYS A 133 -13.45 48.51 -19.20
N PRO A 134 -13.72 48.31 -17.88
CA PRO A 134 -13.61 47.15 -16.97
C PRO A 134 -14.82 46.92 -16.01
N MET A 135 -14.76 45.85 -15.20
CA MET A 135 -15.29 45.74 -13.83
C MET A 135 -16.76 45.30 -13.59
N ARG A 136 -16.88 44.40 -12.59
CA ARG A 136 -18.00 44.10 -11.66
C ARG A 136 -18.86 42.86 -11.95
N GLN A 137 -18.64 41.88 -11.06
CA GLN A 137 -19.44 40.69 -10.81
C GLN A 137 -20.88 41.01 -10.38
N GLU A 138 -21.78 40.21 -10.94
CA GLU A 138 -23.07 39.68 -10.45
C GLU A 138 -23.81 40.37 -9.28
N LYS A 139 -25.08 40.71 -9.54
CA LYS A 139 -26.21 40.73 -8.58
C LYS A 139 -27.25 39.75 -9.14
N GLY A 140 -27.49 38.56 -8.56
CA GLY A 140 -28.45 38.27 -7.45
C GLY A 140 -29.79 37.75 -8.05
N PHE A 141 -30.53 36.72 -7.60
CA PHE A 141 -30.72 35.92 -6.36
C PHE A 141 -31.56 34.63 -6.71
N PRO A 142 -31.89 33.67 -5.81
CA PRO A 142 -31.53 33.50 -4.39
C PRO A 142 -30.84 32.14 -4.08
N ARG A 143 -29.96 32.18 -3.08
CA ARG A 143 -29.32 31.00 -2.50
C ARG A 143 -30.23 30.43 -1.42
N SER A 144 -30.72 29.21 -1.64
CA SER A 144 -31.42 28.46 -0.59
C SER A 144 -30.47 28.17 0.58
N GLN A 145 -30.92 28.52 1.78
CA GLN A 145 -30.23 28.28 3.04
C GLN A 145 -30.48 26.84 3.47
N TYR A 146 -29.44 25.99 3.36
CA TYR A 146 -29.34 24.77 4.16
C TYR A 146 -27.92 24.69 4.73
N ASP A 147 -27.86 24.33 6.01
CA ASP A 147 -26.80 24.49 6.99
C ASP A 147 -25.36 24.11 6.54
N ARG A 148 -24.43 25.07 6.67
CA ARG A 148 -22.97 24.88 6.58
C ARG A 148 -22.40 24.73 8.00
N LYS A 149 -22.63 23.59 8.67
CA LYS A 149 -22.02 23.39 10.01
C LYS A 149 -21.06 22.22 10.17
N ASP A 150 -21.05 21.20 9.30
CA ASP A 150 -20.16 20.05 9.54
C ASP A 150 -19.49 19.52 8.26
N ARG A 151 -18.51 20.26 7.74
CA ARG A 151 -17.52 19.70 6.81
C ARG A 151 -16.13 19.85 7.44
N PRO A 152 -15.38 18.76 7.69
CA PRO A 152 -14.01 18.86 8.19
C PRO A 152 -13.17 19.66 7.19
N LYS A 153 -12.60 20.77 7.65
CA LYS A 153 -11.75 21.62 6.82
C LYS A 153 -10.38 20.97 6.73
N PHE A 154 -9.96 20.65 5.50
CA PHE A 154 -8.62 20.12 5.28
C PHE A 154 -7.58 21.25 5.39
N THR A 155 -6.58 21.05 6.26
CA THR A 155 -5.51 22.01 6.54
C THR A 155 -4.16 21.55 5.98
N CYS A 156 -3.36 22.51 5.51
CA CYS A 156 -2.02 22.24 5.02
C CYS A 156 -1.09 21.86 6.18
N TYR A 157 -0.56 20.64 6.16
CA TYR A 157 0.29 20.10 7.24
C TYR A 157 1.59 20.88 7.51
N SER A 158 2.00 21.78 6.61
CA SER A 158 3.23 22.60 6.78
C SER A 158 2.97 24.01 7.33
N CYS A 159 1.78 24.58 7.19
CA CYS A 159 1.50 25.95 7.63
C CYS A 159 0.17 26.12 8.39
N GLY A 160 -0.63 25.06 8.52
CA GLY A 160 -1.93 25.09 9.20
C GLY A 160 -3.04 25.83 8.44
N GLY A 161 -2.76 26.44 7.28
CA GLY A 161 -3.76 27.16 6.49
C GLY A 161 -4.77 26.23 5.82
N GLU A 162 -6.03 26.66 5.76
CA GLU A 162 -7.13 25.92 5.12
C GLU A 162 -7.13 26.11 3.59
N GLY A 163 -7.62 25.13 2.84
CA GLY A 163 -7.94 25.30 1.41
C GLY A 163 -6.80 25.10 0.41
N HIS A 164 -5.63 24.60 0.84
CA HIS A 164 -4.54 24.22 -0.05
C HIS A 164 -3.75 23.01 0.46
N VAL A 165 -3.09 22.31 -0.47
CA VAL A 165 -2.07 21.29 -0.20
C VAL A 165 -0.73 21.80 -0.72
N LYS A 166 0.37 21.45 -0.05
CA LYS A 166 1.71 21.98 -0.35
C LYS A 166 2.16 21.59 -1.77
N ASN A 167 2.38 22.57 -2.64
CA ASN A 167 3.03 22.36 -3.94
C ASN A 167 4.56 22.26 -3.75
N PHE A 168 5.13 21.09 -4.00
CA PHE A 168 6.57 20.91 -4.11
C PHE A 168 7.01 21.03 -5.57
N PHE A 169 7.10 22.26 -6.07
CA PHE A 169 7.87 22.55 -7.26
C PHE A 169 8.81 23.72 -6.94
N ARG A 170 10.10 23.41 -6.75
CA ARG A 170 11.17 24.39 -6.88
C ARG A 170 11.65 24.29 -8.31
N ASN A 171 11.45 25.36 -9.08
CA ASN A 171 12.12 25.55 -10.36
C ASN A 171 13.64 25.61 -10.11
N LEU A 172 14.40 24.84 -10.89
CA LEU A 172 15.84 25.02 -11.09
C LEU A 172 16.09 26.34 -11.84
#